data_AF-A0A7K0X0C7-F1
#
_entry.id   AF-A0A7K0X0C7-F1
#
_cell.length_a   1.000
_cell.length_b   1.000
_cell.length_c   1.000
_cell.angle_alpha   90.00
_cell.angle_beta   90.00
_cell.angle_gamma   90.00
#
_symmetry.space_group_name_H-M   'P 1'
#
loop_
_entity.id
_entity.type
_entity.pdbx_description
1 polymer ?
#
loop_
_entity_poly.entity_id
_entity_poly.type
_entity_poly.pdbx_seq_one_letter_code
_entity_poly.pdbx_strand_id
1 'polypeptide(L)'
;MKTTNRRLTRPAALLGAGLLTASLALTGCSGGDDVEAYCDTLSTAKEDIDALEAGDPGAFSTAFEAFETLSEEAPEEVADEWATMNEGVQQIEDAFADAGLELDELGDVMTGEIPEGVDMEKLEQLGTTLEELDSPEFNEASDAISEHAEQECDITLGE
;
A
#
# COMPACT_ATOMS: atom_id res chain seq x y z
N MET A 1 -34.59 -68.58 19.58
CA MET A 1 -35.17 -67.60 18.63
C MET A 1 -36.49 -67.11 19.21
N LYS A 2 -36.57 -65.83 19.58
CA LYS A 2 -37.74 -65.20 20.21
C LYS A 2 -38.10 -63.97 19.38
N THR A 3 -39.33 -63.98 18.87
CA THR A 3 -39.96 -62.95 18.05
C THR A 3 -40.04 -61.61 18.79
N THR A 4 -39.90 -60.46 18.11
CA THR A 4 -41.02 -59.56 17.75
C THR A 4 -40.50 -58.34 16.98
N ASN A 5 -41.29 -57.95 15.98
CA ASN A 5 -41.15 -56.90 14.98
C ASN A 5 -41.49 -55.51 15.57
N ARG A 6 -40.77 -54.44 15.20
CA ARG A 6 -41.30 -53.06 15.30
C ARG A 6 -40.92 -52.24 14.08
N ARG A 7 -41.92 -51.98 13.23
CA ARG A 7 -41.87 -51.02 12.13
C ARG A 7 -42.21 -49.60 12.65
N LEU A 8 -41.69 -48.62 11.89
CA LEU A 8 -42.14 -47.22 11.73
C LEU A 8 -41.91 -46.33 12.96
N THR A 9 -41.43 -45.08 12.87
CA THR A 9 -41.67 -44.01 11.89
C THR A 9 -40.57 -42.94 12.07
N ARG A 10 -40.15 -42.25 11.00
CA ARG A 10 -39.36 -41.01 11.07
C ARG A 10 -40.25 -39.85 11.55
N PRO A 11 -39.68 -38.88 12.30
CA PRO A 11 -40.03 -37.48 12.13
C PRO A 11 -38.81 -36.71 11.61
N ALA A 12 -39.01 -36.02 10.49
CA ALA A 12 -38.21 -34.85 10.14
C ALA A 12 -38.53 -33.74 11.14
N ALA A 13 -37.50 -33.10 11.69
CA ALA A 13 -37.63 -31.85 12.42
C ALA A 13 -36.53 -30.91 11.92
N LEU A 14 -36.95 -29.91 11.15
CA LEU A 14 -36.21 -28.73 10.73
C LEU A 14 -36.01 -27.84 11.95
N LEU A 15 -34.76 -27.68 12.43
CA LEU A 15 -34.38 -26.64 13.38
C LEU A 15 -32.88 -26.34 13.24
N GLY A 16 -32.55 -25.10 12.92
CA GLY A 16 -31.18 -24.59 12.84
C GLY A 16 -31.17 -23.14 12.42
N ALA A 17 -31.65 -22.26 13.32
CA ALA A 17 -31.67 -20.82 13.17
C ALA A 17 -30.26 -20.26 12.93
N GLY A 18 -30.17 -19.25 12.07
CA GLY A 18 -28.94 -18.52 11.80
C GLY A 18 -28.42 -17.81 13.04
N LEU A 19 -27.11 -17.91 13.25
CA LEU A 19 -26.30 -16.99 14.02
C LEU A 19 -25.05 -16.73 13.18
N LEU A 20 -25.14 -15.68 12.36
CA LEU A 20 -23.98 -14.94 11.87
C LEU A 20 -23.41 -14.21 13.09
N THR A 21 -22.33 -14.75 13.66
CA THR A 21 -21.43 -14.00 14.53
C THR A 21 -20.02 -14.36 14.12
N ALA A 22 -19.59 -13.79 13.00
CA ALA A 22 -18.17 -13.63 12.69
C ALA A 22 -17.58 -12.78 13.82
N SER A 23 -16.97 -13.47 14.78
CA SER A 23 -16.25 -12.83 15.87
C SER A 23 -14.80 -12.70 15.41
N LEU A 24 -14.55 -11.82 14.44
CA LEU A 24 -13.22 -11.25 14.27
C LEU A 24 -13.03 -10.26 15.42
N ALA A 25 -12.80 -10.79 16.61
CA ALA A 25 -12.19 -10.01 17.66
C ALA A 25 -10.69 -9.97 17.31
N LEU A 26 -10.29 -9.06 16.44
CA LEU A 26 -8.89 -8.64 16.34
C LEU A 26 -8.52 -8.11 17.73
N THR A 27 -7.70 -8.88 18.41
CA THR A 27 -7.16 -8.52 19.72
C THR A 27 -5.83 -7.82 19.50
N GLY A 28 -5.89 -6.60 18.97
CA GLY A 28 -4.75 -5.68 18.83
C GLY A 28 -4.81 -4.53 19.83
N CYS A 29 -5.08 -4.81 21.11
CA CYS A 29 -5.28 -3.77 22.12
C CYS A 29 -3.96 -3.46 22.86
N SER A 30 -3.02 -2.84 22.15
CA SER A 30 -2.07 -1.86 22.71
C SER A 30 -1.45 -0.89 21.68
N GLY A 31 -1.82 -0.97 20.39
CA GLY A 31 -1.35 -0.08 19.32
C GLY A 31 -2.49 0.68 18.61
N GLY A 32 -3.64 0.86 19.28
CA GLY A 32 -4.82 1.47 18.66
C GLY A 32 -4.62 2.94 18.27
N ASP A 33 -3.88 3.71 19.07
CA ASP A 33 -3.55 5.11 18.74
C ASP A 33 -2.54 5.21 17.59
N ASP A 34 -1.58 4.28 17.50
CA ASP A 34 -0.55 4.27 16.44
C ASP A 34 -1.16 3.85 15.09
N VAL A 35 -2.04 2.84 15.08
CA VAL A 35 -2.78 2.43 13.87
C VAL A 35 -3.76 3.51 13.42
N GLU A 36 -4.45 4.19 14.34
CA GLU A 36 -5.35 5.30 13.99
C GLU A 36 -4.58 6.47 13.36
N ALA A 37 -3.41 6.83 13.91
CA ALA A 37 -2.53 7.85 13.32
C ALA A 37 -2.05 7.45 11.92
N TYR A 38 -1.58 6.23 11.75
CA TYR A 38 -1.19 5.67 10.45
C TYR A 38 -2.34 5.74 9.43
N CYS A 39 -3.55 5.31 9.81
CA CYS A 39 -4.71 5.34 8.92
C CYS A 39 -5.13 6.79 8.55
N ASP A 40 -5.05 7.74 9.49
CA ASP A 40 -5.32 9.15 9.23
C ASP A 40 -4.30 9.76 8.25
N THR A 41 -3.02 9.46 8.44
CA THR A 41 -1.94 9.86 7.53
C THR A 41 -2.16 9.25 6.15
N LEU A 42 -2.48 7.94 6.08
CA LEU A 42 -2.72 7.24 4.83
C LEU A 42 -3.93 7.79 4.09
N SER A 43 -5.02 8.10 4.80
CA SER A 43 -6.21 8.74 4.21
C SER A 43 -5.90 10.12 3.65
N THR A 44 -4.96 10.85 4.25
CA THR A 44 -4.55 12.17 3.77
C THR A 44 -3.67 12.05 2.53
N ALA A 45 -2.76 11.08 2.53
CA ALA A 45 -1.83 10.83 1.44
C ALA A 45 -2.48 10.19 0.21
N LYS A 46 -3.60 9.48 0.36
CA LYS A 46 -4.23 8.68 -0.71
C LYS A 46 -4.29 9.37 -2.08
N GLU A 47 -4.70 10.65 -2.14
CA GLU A 47 -4.82 11.35 -3.42
C GLU A 47 -3.46 11.51 -4.12
N ASP A 48 -2.39 11.79 -3.37
CA ASP A 48 -1.03 11.89 -3.89
C ASP A 48 -0.50 10.50 -4.31
N ILE A 49 -0.80 9.45 -3.53
CA ILE A 49 -0.42 8.06 -3.84
C ILE A 49 -1.09 7.58 -5.13
N ASP A 50 -2.41 7.77 -5.26
CA ASP A 50 -3.16 7.38 -6.46
C ASP A 50 -2.65 8.15 -7.69
N ALA A 51 -2.29 9.43 -7.53
CA ALA A 51 -1.73 10.24 -8.62
C ALA A 51 -0.33 9.75 -9.05
N LEU A 52 0.52 9.36 -8.09
CA LEU A 52 1.82 8.76 -8.37
C LEU A 52 1.67 7.44 -9.14
N GLU A 53 0.78 6.55 -8.71
CA GLU A 53 0.51 5.28 -9.41
C GLU A 53 -0.08 5.50 -10.81
N ALA A 54 -0.88 6.55 -10.99
CA ALA A 54 -1.35 6.97 -12.32
C ALA A 54 -0.24 7.60 -13.19
N GLY A 55 0.96 7.79 -12.64
CA GLY A 55 2.13 8.33 -13.33
C GLY A 55 2.11 9.86 -13.48
N ASP A 56 1.45 10.58 -12.56
CA ASP A 56 1.49 12.05 -12.53
C ASP A 56 2.85 12.55 -12.01
N PRO A 57 3.70 13.16 -12.84
CA PRO A 57 5.01 13.68 -12.42
C PRO A 57 4.90 14.75 -11.32
N GLY A 58 3.78 15.48 -11.26
CA GLY A 58 3.56 16.53 -10.27
C GLY A 58 3.27 15.99 -8.86
N ALA A 59 2.92 14.70 -8.74
CA ALA A 59 2.62 14.05 -7.46
C ALA A 59 3.86 13.39 -6.82
N PHE A 60 4.99 13.26 -7.53
CA PHE A 60 6.17 12.55 -7.03
C PHE A 60 6.66 13.13 -5.71
N SER A 61 6.88 14.44 -5.64
CA SER A 61 7.41 15.07 -4.42
C SER A 61 6.48 14.90 -3.22
N THR A 62 5.17 15.12 -3.38
CA THR A 62 4.21 15.02 -2.27
C THR A 62 3.96 13.58 -1.84
N ALA A 63 3.89 12.64 -2.79
CA ALA A 63 3.76 11.22 -2.50
C ALA A 63 5.01 10.68 -1.79
N PHE A 64 6.21 11.13 -2.18
CA PHE A 64 7.47 10.69 -1.56
C PHE A 64 7.61 11.18 -0.12
N GLU A 65 7.27 12.44 0.16
CA GLU A 65 7.16 12.97 1.53
C GLU A 65 6.15 12.17 2.37
N ALA A 66 5.03 11.75 1.76
CA ALA A 66 4.04 10.91 2.42
C ALA A 66 4.59 9.51 2.71
N PHE A 67 5.38 8.90 1.81
CA PHE A 67 5.98 7.59 2.01
C PHE A 67 6.99 7.58 3.17
N GLU A 68 7.79 8.65 3.32
CA GLU A 68 8.68 8.82 4.46
C GLU A 68 7.87 8.81 5.77
N THR A 69 6.83 9.63 5.85
CA THR A 69 5.98 9.74 7.04
C THR A 69 5.25 8.42 7.35
N LEU A 70 4.68 7.78 6.33
CA LEU A 70 3.97 6.51 6.45
C LEU A 70 4.91 5.38 6.88
N SER A 71 6.16 5.39 6.42
CA SER A 71 7.18 4.43 6.86
C SER A 71 7.55 4.57 8.34
N GLU A 72 7.53 5.79 8.89
CA GLU A 72 7.77 6.02 10.31
C GLU A 72 6.58 5.63 11.20
N GLU A 73 5.35 5.82 10.70
CA GLU A 73 4.10 5.56 11.43
C GLU A 73 3.56 4.14 11.21
N ALA A 74 4.11 3.39 10.25
CA ALA A 74 3.62 2.07 9.86
C ALA A 74 3.53 1.10 11.05
N PRO A 75 2.41 0.37 11.19
CA PRO A 75 2.31 -0.69 12.17
C PRO A 75 3.24 -1.87 11.82
N GLU A 76 3.61 -2.67 12.82
CA GLU A 76 4.59 -3.75 12.67
C GLU A 76 4.23 -4.74 11.54
N GLU A 77 2.94 -4.87 11.22
CA GLU A 77 2.40 -5.73 10.17
C GLU A 77 2.78 -5.32 8.74
N VAL A 78 3.06 -4.03 8.50
CA VAL A 78 3.46 -3.49 7.18
C VAL A 78 4.69 -2.58 7.22
N ALA A 79 5.39 -2.53 8.35
CA ALA A 79 6.55 -1.66 8.54
C ALA A 79 7.72 -2.01 7.60
N ASP A 80 7.94 -3.31 7.34
CA ASP A 80 8.99 -3.77 6.43
C ASP A 80 8.66 -3.37 4.98
N GLU A 81 7.41 -3.49 4.56
CA GLU A 81 6.94 -3.11 3.23
C GLU A 81 7.05 -1.60 3.00
N TRP A 82 6.65 -0.79 3.99
CA TRP A 82 6.86 0.66 3.91
C TRP A 82 8.33 1.05 3.90
N ALA A 83 9.19 0.34 4.63
CA ALA A 83 10.62 0.57 4.56
C ALA A 83 11.18 0.29 3.15
N THR A 84 10.76 -0.80 2.50
CA THR A 84 11.09 -1.09 1.09
C THR A 84 10.66 0.05 0.16
N MET A 85 9.42 0.55 0.31
CA MET A 85 8.91 1.66 -0.50
C MET A 85 9.73 2.94 -0.31
N ASN A 86 10.02 3.28 0.95
CA ASN A 86 10.82 4.45 1.31
C ASN A 86 12.28 4.35 0.84
N GLU A 87 12.89 3.17 0.89
CA GLU A 87 14.23 2.94 0.34
C GLU A 87 14.28 3.17 -1.19
N GLY A 88 13.21 2.84 -1.91
CA GLY A 88 13.09 3.16 -3.35
C GLY A 88 12.99 4.65 -3.61
N VAL A 89 12.12 5.32 -2.86
CA VAL A 89 11.94 6.77 -2.91
C VAL A 89 13.26 7.50 -2.69
N GLN A 90 14.01 7.13 -1.64
CA GLN A 90 15.31 7.75 -1.34
C GLN A 90 16.33 7.52 -2.46
N GLN A 91 16.35 6.33 -3.08
CA GLN A 91 17.23 6.06 -4.23
C GLN A 91 16.89 6.94 -5.44
N ILE A 92 15.60 7.24 -5.64
CA ILE A 92 15.16 8.14 -6.71
C ILE A 92 15.56 9.58 -6.39
N GLU A 93 15.28 10.07 -5.18
CA GLU A 93 15.69 11.40 -4.73
C GLU A 93 17.20 11.61 -4.90
N ASP A 94 18.01 10.65 -4.47
CA ASP A 94 19.45 10.66 -4.66
C ASP A 94 19.84 10.69 -6.15
N ALA A 95 19.15 9.93 -7.01
CA ALA A 95 19.40 9.90 -8.45
C ALA A 95 19.04 11.23 -9.14
N PHE A 96 17.96 11.89 -8.72
CA PHE A 96 17.58 13.24 -9.16
C PHE A 96 18.64 14.26 -8.75
N ALA A 97 19.04 14.25 -7.48
CA ALA A 97 20.07 15.15 -6.96
C ALA A 97 21.42 14.94 -7.68
N ASP A 98 21.82 13.69 -7.94
CA ASP A 98 23.02 13.34 -8.71
C ASP A 98 22.96 13.84 -10.17
N ALA A 99 21.77 13.86 -10.76
CA ALA A 99 21.52 14.42 -12.08
C ALA A 99 21.48 15.95 -12.10
N GLY A 100 21.47 16.61 -10.94
CA GLY A 100 21.33 18.06 -10.81
C GLY A 100 19.92 18.54 -11.17
N LEU A 101 18.91 17.73 -10.86
CA LEU A 101 17.50 17.97 -11.13
C LEU A 101 16.71 17.86 -9.82
N GLU A 102 15.76 18.77 -9.59
CA GLU A 102 14.80 18.63 -8.48
C GLU A 102 13.59 17.78 -8.94
N LEU A 103 12.91 17.09 -8.02
CA LEU A 103 11.77 16.22 -8.37
C LEU A 103 10.61 16.99 -9.02
N ASP A 104 10.36 18.23 -8.58
CA ASP A 104 9.31 19.10 -9.13
C ASP A 104 9.61 19.56 -10.57
N GLU A 105 10.88 19.51 -10.99
CA GLU A 105 11.30 19.81 -12.36
C GLU A 105 11.10 18.62 -13.33
N LEU A 106 10.71 17.43 -12.84
CA LEU A 106 10.48 16.24 -13.67
C LEU A 106 9.44 16.50 -14.77
N GLY A 107 8.35 17.18 -14.44
CA GLY A 107 7.30 17.51 -15.40
C GLY A 107 7.82 18.34 -16.57
N ASP A 108 8.66 19.34 -16.30
CA ASP A 108 9.28 20.20 -17.31
C ASP A 108 10.21 19.37 -18.21
N VAL A 109 11.05 18.51 -17.61
CA VAL A 109 11.93 17.59 -18.33
C VAL A 109 11.15 16.65 -19.26
N MET A 110 10.04 16.08 -18.79
CA MET A 110 9.19 15.19 -19.59
C MET A 110 8.52 15.90 -20.78
N THR A 111 8.33 17.23 -20.69
CA THR A 111 7.84 18.05 -21.82
C THR A 111 8.95 18.55 -22.76
N GLY A 112 10.21 18.26 -22.42
CA GLY A 112 11.41 18.58 -23.20
C GLY A 112 12.14 19.84 -22.76
N GLU A 113 11.74 20.45 -21.65
CA GLU A 113 12.41 21.60 -21.03
C GLU A 113 13.44 21.08 -20.02
N ILE A 114 14.71 20.97 -20.45
CA ILE A 114 15.81 20.51 -19.59
C ILE A 114 16.42 21.73 -18.87
N PRO A 115 16.44 21.77 -17.52
CA PRO A 115 17.10 22.83 -16.76
C PRO A 115 18.60 22.96 -17.06
N GLU A 116 19.13 24.18 -16.91
CA GLU A 116 20.57 24.40 -17.04
C GLU A 116 21.34 23.72 -15.91
N GLY A 117 22.30 22.86 -16.25
CA GLY A 117 23.15 22.19 -15.26
C GLY A 117 22.83 20.71 -15.04
N VAL A 118 21.74 20.21 -15.63
CA VAL A 118 21.40 18.78 -15.62
C VAL A 118 22.45 17.95 -16.34
N ASP A 119 22.89 16.87 -15.70
CA ASP A 119 23.78 15.88 -16.29
C ASP A 119 22.95 14.88 -17.12
N MET A 120 23.09 14.97 -18.44
CA MET A 120 22.32 14.14 -19.38
C MET A 120 22.65 12.64 -19.27
N GLU A 121 23.86 12.26 -18.87
CA GLU A 121 24.23 10.85 -18.68
C GLU A 121 23.55 10.28 -17.42
N LYS A 122 23.41 11.10 -16.39
CA LYS A 122 22.68 10.77 -15.16
C LYS A 122 21.17 10.78 -15.37
N LEU A 123 20.65 11.70 -16.18
CA LEU A 123 19.25 11.74 -16.55
C LEU A 123 18.82 10.47 -17.32
N GLU A 124 19.68 9.93 -18.17
CA GLU A 124 19.41 8.63 -18.82
C GLU A 124 19.37 7.47 -17.80
N GLN A 125 20.25 7.49 -16.80
CA GLN A 125 20.27 6.49 -15.71
C GLN A 125 19.04 6.58 -14.81
N LEU A 126 18.52 7.79 -14.59
CA LEU A 126 17.33 8.01 -13.78
C LEU A 126 16.12 7.24 -14.31
N GLY A 127 15.96 7.15 -15.64
CA GLY A 127 14.92 6.33 -16.25
C GLY A 127 15.01 4.85 -15.84
N THR A 128 16.23 4.31 -15.70
CA THR A 128 16.44 2.94 -15.21
C THR A 128 16.12 2.81 -13.73
N THR A 129 16.45 3.79 -12.90
CA THR A 129 16.08 3.81 -11.47
C THR A 129 14.56 3.86 -11.30
N LEU A 130 13.85 4.65 -12.11
CA LEU A 130 12.39 4.69 -12.10
C LEU A 130 11.76 3.35 -12.52
N GLU A 131 12.39 2.61 -13.45
CA GLU A 131 11.95 1.24 -13.81
C GLU A 131 12.09 0.24 -12.64
N GLU A 132 12.90 0.52 -11.61
CA GLU A 132 13.02 -0.34 -10.43
C GLU A 132 11.78 -0.27 -9.52
N LEU A 133 10.98 0.80 -9.63
CA LEU A 133 9.67 0.88 -8.96
C LEU A 133 8.67 -0.14 -9.50
N ASP A 134 8.83 -0.58 -10.74
CA ASP A 134 8.01 -1.64 -11.35
C ASP A 134 8.54 -3.05 -11.00
N SER A 135 9.53 -3.17 -10.11
CA SER A 135 10.10 -4.46 -9.74
C SER A 135 9.11 -5.32 -8.94
N PRO A 136 9.27 -6.66 -8.97
CA PRO A 136 8.38 -7.56 -8.21
C PRO A 136 8.34 -7.26 -6.71
N GLU A 137 9.45 -6.82 -6.14
CA GLU A 137 9.57 -6.51 -4.72
C GLU A 137 8.73 -5.29 -4.34
N PHE A 138 8.79 -4.22 -5.14
CA PHE A 138 7.94 -3.03 -4.96
C PHE A 138 6.46 -3.36 -5.13
N ASN A 139 6.12 -4.16 -6.14
CA ASN A 139 4.73 -4.58 -6.35
C ASN A 139 4.20 -5.43 -5.19
N GLU A 140 5.00 -6.37 -4.66
CA GLU A 140 4.61 -7.18 -3.50
C GLU A 140 4.44 -6.33 -2.24
N ALA A 141 5.31 -5.36 -2.01
CA ALA A 141 5.18 -4.40 -0.90
C ALA A 141 3.91 -3.53 -1.04
N SER A 142 3.66 -2.99 -2.24
CA SER A 142 2.47 -2.19 -2.52
C SER A 142 1.17 -3.00 -2.34
N ASP A 143 1.13 -4.25 -2.83
CA ASP A 143 -0.01 -5.14 -2.65
C ASP A 143 -0.30 -5.40 -1.16
N ALA A 144 0.73 -5.66 -0.36
CA ALA A 144 0.59 -5.91 1.07
C ALA A 144 0.13 -4.66 1.84
N ILE A 145 0.67 -3.49 1.52
CA ILE A 145 0.23 -2.20 2.07
C ILE A 145 -1.24 -1.95 1.73
N SER A 146 -1.63 -2.18 0.47
CA SER A 146 -3.00 -2.00 -0.01
C SER A 146 -3.98 -2.95 0.67
N GLU A 147 -3.60 -4.23 0.80
CA GLU A 147 -4.40 -5.23 1.50
C GLU A 147 -4.58 -4.90 3.00
N HIS A 148 -3.55 -4.35 3.65
CA HIS A 148 -3.64 -3.89 5.04
C HIS A 148 -4.48 -2.61 5.17
N ALA A 149 -4.31 -1.66 4.25
CA ALA A 149 -5.09 -0.42 4.21
C ALA A 149 -6.60 -0.71 4.09
N GLU A 150 -6.99 -1.68 3.26
CA GLU A 150 -8.39 -2.09 3.12
C GLU A 150 -8.91 -2.75 4.41
N GLN A 151 -8.11 -3.62 5.03
CA GLN A 151 -8.54 -4.41 6.20
C GLN A 151 -8.59 -3.62 7.50
N GLU A 152 -7.61 -2.76 7.75
CA GLU A 152 -7.44 -2.08 9.04
C GLU A 152 -7.90 -0.62 8.99
N CYS A 153 -7.81 0.04 7.82
CA CYS A 153 -8.17 1.45 7.67
C CYS A 153 -9.46 1.70 6.86
N ASP A 154 -10.04 0.67 6.22
CA ASP A 154 -11.14 0.81 5.24
C ASP A 154 -10.77 1.76 4.07
N ILE A 155 -9.49 1.79 3.66
CA ILE A 155 -8.96 2.62 2.57
C ILE A 155 -8.54 1.74 1.40
N THR A 156 -9.07 2.01 0.21
CA THR A 156 -8.58 1.42 -1.06
C THR A 156 -7.51 2.33 -1.64
N LEU A 157 -6.37 1.80 -2.07
CA LEU A 157 -5.32 2.53 -2.81
C LEU A 157 -5.34 2.12 -4.30
N GLY A 158 -4.99 3.02 -5.21
CA GLY A 158 -4.80 2.70 -6.63
C GLY A 158 -6.07 2.50 -7.46
N GLU A 159 -7.11 3.30 -7.21
CA GLU A 159 -8.39 3.24 -7.95
C GLU A 159 -8.43 4.01 -9.29
#